data_AF-A0A8K0UF57-F1
#
_entry.id   AF-A0A8K0UF57-F1
#
_cell.length_a   1.000
_cell.length_b   1.000
_cell.length_c   1.000
_cell.angle_alpha   90.00
_cell.angle_beta   90.00
_cell.angle_gamma   90.00
#
_symmetry.space_group_name_H-M   'P 1'
#
loop_
_entity.id
_entity.type
_entity.pdbx_description
1 polymer ?
#
loop_
_entity_poly.entity_id
_entity_poly.type
_entity_poly.pdbx_seq_one_letter_code
_entity_poly.pdbx_strand_id
1 'polypeptide(L)'
;MGFFSHTEKLPGNWPSRFHHKCTSKKCTYPNSPQAAEGRYVCLGKVNGSPCKGTYEVSPSDAKAAAGWISREVEREAEQSKKLMAHLQEARRRKDDEHLQLYQNELATYKRVLQADAEGDIRFIRQYIRDIDSVALFEPERWHTHLIHLREEVLRLQRLVRELQLKTMNT
;
A
#
# COMPACT_ATOMS: atom_id res chain seq x y z
N MET A 1 16.25 52.29 -11.30
CA MET A 1 15.56 51.01 -11.04
C MET A 1 15.41 50.31 -12.38
N GLY A 2 16.19 49.25 -12.64
CA GLY A 2 16.17 48.52 -13.91
C GLY A 2 15.20 47.35 -13.83
N PHE A 3 14.08 47.44 -14.54
CA PHE A 3 13.20 46.31 -14.81
C PHE A 3 13.95 45.32 -15.71
N PHE A 4 14.26 44.12 -15.22
CA PHE A 4 14.80 43.06 -16.08
C PHE A 4 13.67 42.53 -16.98
N SER A 5 13.82 42.80 -18.28
CA SER A 5 12.95 42.36 -19.38
C SER A 5 12.73 40.84 -19.38
N HIS A 6 11.46 40.44 -19.32
CA HIS A 6 10.96 39.07 -19.45
C HIS A 6 11.07 38.54 -20.91
N THR A 7 12.26 38.22 -21.40
CA THR A 7 12.39 37.60 -22.75
C THR A 7 13.40 36.46 -22.85
N GLU A 8 13.79 35.83 -21.73
CA GLU A 8 14.44 34.51 -21.80
C GLU A 8 13.37 33.42 -21.79
N LYS A 9 13.25 32.72 -22.93
CA LYS A 9 12.35 31.57 -23.07
C LYS A 9 12.84 30.46 -22.14
N LEU A 10 12.05 30.13 -21.13
CA LEU A 10 12.34 29.02 -20.22
C LEU A 10 12.40 27.70 -21.03
N PRO A 11 13.23 26.73 -20.61
CA PRO A 11 13.23 25.38 -21.19
C PRO A 11 11.82 24.78 -21.23
N GLY A 12 11.49 23.99 -22.27
CA GLY A 12 10.17 23.39 -22.42
C GLY A 12 9.79 22.41 -21.29
N ASN A 13 10.78 21.88 -20.56
CA ASN A 13 10.61 21.00 -19.41
C ASN A 13 10.65 21.76 -18.06
N TRP A 14 10.41 23.08 -18.06
CA TRP A 14 10.36 23.85 -16.81
C TRP A 14 9.21 23.34 -15.93
N PRO A 15 9.45 22.95 -14.66
CA PRO A 15 8.46 22.18 -13.89
C PRO A 15 7.13 22.90 -13.67
N SER A 16 7.19 24.21 -13.44
CA SER A 16 6.00 25.07 -13.44
C SER A 16 6.42 26.52 -13.61
N ARG A 17 5.46 27.38 -14.01
CA ARG A 17 5.67 28.84 -14.09
C ARG A 17 6.08 29.50 -12.77
N PHE A 18 5.95 28.80 -11.65
CA PHE A 18 6.29 29.31 -10.32
C PHE A 18 7.75 29.03 -9.93
N HIS A 19 8.49 28.28 -10.75
CA HIS A 19 9.91 28.07 -10.54
C HIS A 19 10.71 29.26 -11.07
N HIS A 20 11.64 29.77 -10.28
CA HIS A 20 12.43 30.95 -10.62
C HIS A 20 13.78 30.56 -11.25
N LYS A 21 14.15 31.27 -12.32
CA LYS A 21 15.47 31.13 -12.93
C LYS A 21 16.50 31.91 -12.10
N CYS A 22 17.69 31.32 -11.97
CA CYS A 22 18.83 31.99 -11.37
C CYS A 22 19.28 33.22 -12.19
N THR A 23 19.79 34.24 -11.51
CA THR A 23 20.45 35.40 -12.12
C THR A 23 21.73 35.04 -12.87
N SER A 24 22.36 33.91 -12.56
CA SER A 24 23.50 33.40 -13.31
C SER A 24 23.05 32.82 -14.65
N LYS A 25 23.44 33.47 -15.76
CA LYS A 25 23.06 33.07 -17.13
C LYS A 25 23.38 31.61 -17.47
N LYS A 26 24.45 31.06 -16.91
CA LYS A 26 24.88 29.67 -17.14
C LYS A 26 24.13 28.64 -16.28
N CYS A 27 23.29 29.08 -15.35
CA CYS A 27 22.53 28.21 -14.47
C CYS A 27 21.07 28.12 -14.91
N THR A 28 20.69 26.96 -15.45
CA THR A 28 19.32 26.65 -15.88
C THR A 28 18.56 25.82 -14.84
N TYR A 29 18.97 25.89 -13.57
CA TYR A 29 18.30 25.17 -12.50
C TYR A 29 16.95 25.83 -12.17
N PRO A 30 15.84 25.05 -12.12
CA PRO A 30 14.54 25.57 -11.72
C PRO A 30 14.46 25.66 -10.19
N ASN A 31 14.64 26.85 -9.62
CA ASN A 31 14.52 27.01 -8.17
C ASN A 31 13.06 26.82 -7.75
N SER A 32 12.84 26.10 -6.65
CA SER A 32 11.51 25.78 -6.15
C SER A 32 10.71 27.04 -5.83
N PRO A 33 9.37 27.02 -6.03
CA PRO A 33 8.50 28.14 -5.69
C PRO A 33 8.63 28.52 -4.21
N GLN A 34 8.70 29.82 -3.91
CA GLN A 34 8.76 30.35 -2.54
C GLN A 34 7.45 31.04 -2.20
N ALA A 35 6.89 30.75 -1.02
CA ALA A 35 5.65 31.39 -0.53
C ALA A 35 5.88 32.77 0.09
N ALA A 36 7.13 33.19 0.24
CA ALA A 36 7.53 34.49 0.77
C ALA A 36 8.28 35.29 -0.29
N GLU A 37 8.11 36.61 -0.25
CA GLU A 37 8.89 37.52 -1.09
C GLU A 37 10.33 37.62 -0.58
N GLY A 38 11.26 37.92 -1.50
CA GLY A 38 12.63 38.17 -1.12
C GLY A 38 13.66 37.74 -2.16
N ARG A 39 14.93 37.82 -1.78
CA ARG A 39 16.06 37.37 -2.59
C ARG A 39 16.62 36.08 -2.00
N TYR A 40 16.67 35.05 -2.81
CA TYR A 40 17.07 33.70 -2.42
C TYR A 40 18.34 33.27 -3.14
N VAL A 41 19.12 32.38 -2.51
CA VAL A 41 20.30 31.78 -3.12
C VAL A 41 19.85 30.70 -4.11
N CYS A 42 20.46 30.68 -5.29
CA CYS A 42 20.21 29.62 -6.25
C CYS A 42 20.72 28.26 -5.73
N LEU A 43 19.89 27.22 -5.84
CA LEU A 43 20.23 25.86 -5.40
C LEU A 43 20.88 25.03 -6.52
N GLY A 44 21.02 25.60 -7.72
CA GLY A 44 21.59 24.92 -8.87
C GLY A 44 23.09 24.69 -8.80
N LYS A 45 23.60 23.84 -9.69
CA LYS A 45 25.03 23.60 -9.90
C LYS A 45 25.41 23.86 -11.36
N VAL A 46 26.63 24.34 -11.59
CA VAL A 46 27.23 24.52 -12.92
C VAL A 46 28.59 23.82 -12.89
N ASN A 47 28.80 22.84 -13.78
CA ASN A 47 30.03 22.03 -13.83
C ASN A 47 30.41 21.41 -12.47
N GLY A 48 29.43 20.84 -11.77
CA GLY A 48 29.63 20.24 -10.44
C GLY A 48 29.78 21.23 -9.28
N SER A 49 29.97 22.52 -9.54
CA SER A 49 30.11 23.55 -8.51
C SER A 49 28.78 24.24 -8.20
N PRO A 50 28.50 24.63 -6.94
CA PRO A 50 27.32 25.41 -6.60
C PRO A 50 27.23 26.70 -7.41
N CYS A 51 26.03 27.00 -7.91
CA CYS A 51 25.78 28.27 -8.57
C CYS A 51 25.78 29.39 -7.53
N LYS A 52 26.63 30.40 -7.70
CA LYS A 52 26.71 31.56 -6.79
C LYS A 52 25.70 32.67 -7.10
N GLY A 53 24.72 32.39 -7.97
CA GLY A 53 23.67 33.34 -8.30
C GLY A 53 22.54 33.36 -7.28
N THR A 54 21.62 34.29 -7.46
CA THR A 54 20.41 34.46 -6.66
C THR A 54 19.18 34.44 -7.55
N TYR A 55 18.00 34.50 -6.98
CA TYR A 55 16.77 34.84 -7.68
C TYR A 55 15.90 35.70 -6.78
N GLU A 56 15.02 36.49 -7.38
CA GLU A 56 14.09 37.35 -6.65
C GLU A 56 12.67 36.82 -6.83
N VAL A 57 11.92 36.86 -5.74
CA VAL A 57 10.52 36.47 -5.67
C VAL A 57 9.74 37.72 -5.33
N SER A 58 8.90 38.15 -6.26
CA SER A 58 8.00 39.29 -6.06
C SER A 58 6.85 38.93 -5.12
N PRO A 59 6.20 39.90 -4.45
CA PRO A 59 5.01 39.62 -3.64
C PRO A 59 3.89 38.93 -4.45
N SER A 60 3.73 39.25 -5.74
CA SER A 60 2.77 38.57 -6.62
C SER A 60 3.13 37.11 -6.86
N ASP A 61 4.42 36.82 -7.09
CA ASP A 61 4.89 35.44 -7.29
C ASP A 61 4.77 34.64 -6.01
N ALA A 62 5.11 35.23 -4.87
CA ALA A 62 5.01 34.61 -3.54
C ALA A 62 3.57 34.19 -3.24
N LYS A 63 2.60 35.09 -3.47
CA LYS A 63 1.17 34.79 -3.29
C LYS A 63 0.70 33.68 -4.22
N ALA A 64 1.12 33.71 -5.48
CA ALA A 64 0.72 32.70 -6.46
C ALA A 64 1.36 31.33 -6.17
N ALA A 65 2.62 31.31 -5.73
CA ALA A 65 3.32 30.12 -5.28
C ALA A 65 2.69 29.54 -4.01
N ALA A 66 2.33 30.35 -3.02
CA ALA A 66 1.64 29.89 -1.82
C ALA A 66 0.33 29.14 -2.15
N GLY A 67 -0.49 29.71 -3.04
CA GLY A 67 -1.70 29.05 -3.50
C GLY A 67 -1.44 27.78 -4.31
N TRP A 68 -0.34 27.71 -5.07
CA TRP A 68 0.06 26.49 -5.76
C TRP A 68 0.53 25.41 -4.79
N ILE A 69 1.42 25.74 -3.84
CA ILE A 69 1.93 24.83 -2.81
C ILE A 69 0.77 24.23 -2.00
N SER A 70 -0.19 25.04 -1.55
CA SER A 70 -1.36 24.53 -0.81
C SER A 70 -2.12 23.46 -1.59
N ARG A 71 -2.38 23.71 -2.89
CA ARG A 71 -3.08 22.76 -3.76
C ARG A 71 -2.28 21.50 -4.04
N GLU A 72 -0.95 21.58 -4.12
CA GLU A 72 -0.11 20.38 -4.25
C GLU A 72 -0.17 19.54 -2.96
N VAL A 73 -0.03 20.17 -1.80
CA VAL A 73 -0.11 19.48 -0.49
C VAL A 73 -1.47 18.81 -0.30
N GLU A 74 -2.57 19.51 -0.63
CA GLU A 74 -3.92 18.93 -0.60
C GLU A 74 -4.06 17.75 -1.55
N ARG A 75 -3.49 17.83 -2.76
CA ARG A 75 -3.52 16.74 -3.73
C ARG A 75 -2.73 15.52 -3.25
N GLU A 76 -1.55 15.73 -2.70
CA GLU A 76 -0.73 14.66 -2.12
C GLU A 76 -1.43 14.01 -0.92
N ALA A 77 -2.06 14.81 -0.06
CA ALA A 77 -2.84 14.30 1.07
C ALA A 77 -4.02 13.45 0.61
N GLU A 78 -4.75 13.89 -0.42
CA GLU A 78 -5.86 13.13 -0.99
C GLU A 78 -5.37 11.85 -1.68
N GLN A 79 -4.26 11.89 -2.41
CA GLN A 79 -3.63 10.71 -2.99
C GLN A 79 -3.19 9.71 -1.92
N SER A 80 -2.56 10.20 -0.85
CA SER A 80 -2.15 9.38 0.30
C SER A 80 -3.37 8.74 0.98
N LYS A 81 -4.44 9.50 1.20
CA LYS A 81 -5.70 9.00 1.75
C LYS A 81 -6.32 7.90 0.88
N LYS A 82 -6.37 8.09 -0.44
CA LYS A 82 -6.85 7.08 -1.38
C LYS A 82 -6.00 5.81 -1.36
N LEU A 83 -4.67 5.96 -1.32
CA LEU A 83 -3.76 4.83 -1.22
C LEU A 83 -3.99 4.04 0.07
N MET A 84 -4.09 4.73 1.21
CA MET A 84 -4.33 4.08 2.51
C MET A 84 -5.68 3.36 2.54
N ALA A 85 -6.73 3.96 1.99
CA ALA A 85 -8.04 3.32 1.87
C ALA A 85 -7.98 2.05 0.98
N HIS A 86 -7.25 2.10 -0.14
CA HIS A 86 -7.05 0.95 -1.01
C HIS A 86 -6.28 -0.18 -0.31
N LEU A 87 -5.22 0.15 0.44
CA LEU A 87 -4.46 -0.84 1.21
C LEU A 87 -5.31 -1.48 2.32
N GLN A 88 -6.13 -0.69 3.00
CA GLN A 88 -7.05 -1.20 4.03
C GLN A 88 -8.09 -2.15 3.43
N GLU A 89 -8.68 -1.79 2.29
CA GLU A 89 -9.63 -2.65 1.59
C GLU A 89 -8.97 -3.95 1.08
N ALA A 90 -7.77 -3.87 0.51
CA ALA A 90 -7.03 -5.05 0.08
C ALA A 90 -6.72 -6.00 1.26
N ARG A 91 -6.42 -5.44 2.44
CA ARG A 91 -6.22 -6.21 3.66
C ARG A 91 -7.52 -6.89 4.11
N ARG A 92 -8.64 -6.17 4.13
CA ARG A 92 -9.96 -6.73 4.46
C ARG A 92 -10.33 -7.91 3.57
N ARG A 93 -10.16 -7.76 2.25
CA ARG A 93 -10.43 -8.85 1.30
C ARG A 93 -9.63 -10.10 1.60
N LYS A 94 -8.34 -9.96 1.93
CA LYS A 94 -7.51 -11.11 2.33
C LYS A 94 -7.97 -11.74 3.64
N ASP A 95 -8.37 -10.93 4.62
CA ASP A 95 -8.89 -11.45 5.88
C ASP A 95 -10.22 -12.20 5.66
N ASP A 96 -11.10 -11.70 4.78
CA ASP A 96 -12.35 -12.37 4.37
C ASP A 96 -12.10 -13.67 3.59
N GLU A 97 -11.14 -13.68 2.66
CA GLU A 97 -10.71 -14.87 1.92
C GLU A 97 -10.18 -15.96 2.87
N HIS A 98 -9.31 -15.60 3.82
CA HIS A 98 -8.82 -16.53 4.84
C HIS A 98 -9.93 -17.04 5.75
N LEU A 99 -10.86 -16.16 6.16
CA LEU A 99 -11.99 -16.55 6.98
C LEU A 99 -12.84 -17.61 6.27
N GLN A 100 -13.16 -17.39 4.99
CA GLN A 100 -13.92 -18.34 4.19
C GLN A 100 -13.19 -19.67 4.02
N LEU A 101 -11.87 -19.63 3.74
CA LEU A 101 -11.04 -20.82 3.63
C LEU A 101 -11.07 -21.64 4.93
N TYR A 102 -10.80 -21.02 6.07
CA TYR A 102 -10.80 -21.71 7.37
C TYR A 102 -12.18 -22.24 7.75
N GLN A 103 -13.27 -21.55 7.40
CA GLN A 103 -14.62 -22.05 7.61
C GLN A 103 -14.91 -23.31 6.78
N ASN A 104 -14.48 -23.33 5.51
CA ASN A 104 -14.65 -24.48 4.63
C ASN A 104 -13.84 -25.70 5.12
N GLU A 105 -12.58 -25.49 5.49
CA GLU A 105 -11.73 -26.54 6.08
C GLU A 105 -12.32 -27.06 7.38
N LEU A 106 -12.74 -26.16 8.28
CA LEU A 106 -13.36 -26.53 9.55
C LEU A 106 -14.64 -27.34 9.36
N ALA A 107 -15.48 -26.97 8.39
CA ALA A 107 -16.70 -27.73 8.06
C ALA A 107 -16.36 -29.14 7.56
N THR A 108 -15.34 -29.25 6.70
CA THR A 108 -14.86 -30.53 6.16
C THR A 108 -14.36 -31.42 7.30
N TYR A 109 -13.46 -30.93 8.14
CA TYR A 109 -12.88 -31.72 9.24
C TYR A 109 -13.93 -32.13 10.27
N LYS A 110 -14.88 -31.25 10.60
CA LYS A 110 -16.00 -31.62 11.47
C LYS A 110 -16.86 -32.72 10.85
N ARG A 111 -17.12 -32.68 9.54
CA ARG A 111 -17.89 -33.73 8.86
C ARG A 111 -17.15 -35.06 8.87
N VAL A 112 -15.83 -35.05 8.67
CA VAL A 112 -14.99 -36.26 8.76
C VAL A 112 -15.05 -36.89 10.15
N LEU A 113 -14.86 -36.07 11.20
CA LEU A 113 -14.94 -36.55 12.58
C LEU A 113 -16.34 -37.08 12.95
N GLN A 114 -17.39 -36.44 12.42
CA GLN A 114 -18.77 -36.92 12.60
C GLN A 114 -18.99 -38.25 11.88
N ALA A 115 -18.53 -38.39 10.63
CA ALA A 115 -18.64 -39.63 9.87
C ALA A 115 -17.91 -40.79 10.57
N ASP A 116 -16.75 -40.53 11.18
CA ASP A 116 -16.02 -41.51 12.01
C ASP A 116 -16.85 -41.95 13.23
N ALA A 117 -17.45 -41.00 13.95
CA ALA A 117 -18.31 -41.30 15.10
C ALA A 117 -19.59 -42.07 14.70
N GLU A 118 -20.14 -41.80 13.51
CA GLU A 118 -21.33 -42.45 12.97
C GLU A 118 -21.02 -43.82 12.30
N GLY A 119 -19.74 -44.14 12.09
CA GLY A 119 -19.34 -45.33 11.34
C GLY A 119 -19.64 -45.24 9.83
N ASP A 120 -19.72 -44.04 9.25
CA ASP A 120 -19.92 -43.82 7.82
C ASP A 120 -18.63 -44.09 7.02
N ILE A 121 -18.33 -45.38 6.86
CA ILE A 121 -17.13 -45.87 6.16
C ILE A 121 -17.10 -45.41 4.70
N ARG A 122 -18.26 -45.17 4.07
CA ARG A 122 -18.32 -44.71 2.66
C ARG A 122 -17.75 -43.32 2.54
N PHE A 123 -18.18 -42.40 3.40
CA PHE A 123 -17.66 -41.03 3.42
C PHE A 123 -16.17 -41.01 3.78
N ILE A 124 -15.75 -41.74 4.81
CA ILE A 124 -14.35 -41.79 5.26
C ILE A 124 -13.44 -42.30 4.14
N ARG A 125 -13.81 -43.39 3.46
CA ARG A 125 -13.02 -43.92 2.33
C ARG A 125 -12.94 -42.93 1.18
N GLN A 126 -14.02 -42.21 0.90
CA GLN A 126 -14.01 -41.19 -0.15
C GLN A 126 -13.07 -40.03 0.23
N TYR A 127 -13.18 -39.52 1.44
CA TYR A 127 -12.29 -38.48 1.95
C TYR A 127 -10.82 -38.90 1.89
N ILE A 128 -10.47 -40.08 2.40
CA ILE A 128 -9.09 -40.60 2.36
C ILE A 128 -8.59 -40.71 0.91
N ARG A 129 -9.41 -41.18 -0.04
CA ARG A 129 -9.02 -41.23 -1.46
C ARG A 129 -8.63 -39.87 -2.01
N ASP A 130 -9.36 -38.83 -1.61
CA ASP A 130 -9.20 -37.47 -2.14
C ASP A 130 -7.96 -36.78 -1.58
N ILE A 131 -7.51 -37.14 -0.37
CA ILE A 131 -6.39 -36.46 0.31
C ILE A 131 -5.11 -37.29 0.40
N ASP A 132 -5.22 -38.61 0.55
CA ASP A 132 -4.11 -39.54 0.74
C ASP A 132 -4.57 -40.99 0.49
N SER A 133 -4.68 -41.35 -0.79
CA SER A 133 -5.14 -42.67 -1.21
C SER A 133 -4.31 -43.85 -0.63
N VAL A 134 -3.08 -43.61 -0.17
CA VAL A 134 -2.21 -44.62 0.45
C VAL A 134 -2.73 -45.01 1.83
N ALA A 135 -3.31 -44.08 2.59
CA ALA A 135 -3.85 -44.33 3.91
C ALA A 135 -5.08 -45.27 3.94
N LEU A 136 -5.67 -45.59 2.78
CA LEU A 136 -6.75 -46.59 2.68
C LEU A 136 -6.31 -48.00 3.08
N PHE A 137 -5.03 -48.29 2.94
CA PHE A 137 -4.46 -49.63 3.16
C PHE A 137 -3.70 -49.74 4.50
N GLU A 138 -3.59 -48.64 5.25
CA GLU A 138 -2.84 -48.57 6.52
C GLU A 138 -3.75 -48.03 7.65
N PRO A 139 -4.49 -48.89 8.36
CA PRO A 139 -5.46 -48.47 9.39
C PRO A 139 -4.85 -47.63 10.52
N GLU A 140 -3.59 -47.85 10.86
CA GLU A 140 -2.87 -47.09 11.88
C GLU A 140 -2.68 -45.62 11.47
N ARG A 141 -2.44 -45.35 10.17
CA ARG A 141 -2.37 -43.98 9.65
C ARG A 141 -3.68 -43.24 9.77
N TRP A 142 -4.81 -43.94 9.62
CA TRP A 142 -6.12 -43.33 9.80
C TRP A 142 -6.32 -42.85 11.25
N HIS A 143 -5.91 -43.65 12.23
CA HIS A 143 -6.00 -43.25 13.63
C HIS A 143 -5.15 -42.01 13.94
N THR A 144 -3.89 -41.98 13.46
CA THR A 144 -3.04 -40.78 13.58
C THR A 144 -3.64 -39.57 12.88
N HIS A 145 -4.22 -39.76 11.69
CA HIS A 145 -4.89 -38.68 10.96
C HIS A 145 -6.08 -38.10 11.74
N LEU A 146 -6.89 -38.94 12.39
CA LEU A 146 -7.99 -38.48 13.23
C LEU A 146 -7.52 -37.65 14.43
N ILE A 147 -6.39 -38.01 15.04
CA ILE A 147 -5.78 -37.23 16.13
C ILE A 147 -5.41 -35.83 15.61
N HIS A 148 -4.69 -35.76 14.48
CA HIS A 148 -4.31 -34.49 13.87
C HIS A 148 -5.53 -33.66 13.46
N LEU A 149 -6.58 -34.27 12.89
CA LEU A 149 -7.81 -33.55 12.53
C LEU A 149 -8.49 -32.91 13.73
N ARG A 150 -8.50 -33.58 14.89
CA ARG A 150 -9.07 -33.01 16.13
C ARG A 150 -8.29 -31.78 16.60
N GLU A 151 -6.97 -31.83 16.52
CA GLU A 151 -6.10 -30.69 16.85
C GLU A 151 -6.30 -29.52 15.87
N GLU A 152 -6.38 -29.83 14.58
CA GLU A 152 -6.60 -28.84 13.52
C GLU A 152 -7.97 -28.17 13.64
N VAL A 153 -9.02 -28.91 14.01
CA VAL A 153 -10.34 -28.32 14.30
C VAL A 153 -10.24 -27.26 15.40
N LEU A 154 -9.51 -27.54 16.49
CA LEU A 154 -9.33 -26.57 17.58
C LEU A 154 -8.52 -25.34 17.12
N ARG A 155 -7.49 -25.56 16.29
CA ARG A 155 -6.66 -24.49 15.69
C ARG A 155 -7.52 -23.59 14.79
N LEU A 156 -8.25 -24.17 13.85
CA LEU A 156 -9.12 -23.43 12.92
C LEU A 156 -10.24 -22.69 13.64
N GLN A 157 -10.86 -23.29 14.65
CA GLN A 157 -11.86 -22.60 15.48
C GLN A 157 -11.30 -21.36 16.18
N ARG A 158 -10.02 -21.37 16.57
CA ARG A 158 -9.36 -20.19 17.16
C ARG A 158 -9.14 -19.12 16.10
N LEU A 159 -8.58 -19.49 14.94
CA LEU A 159 -8.31 -18.57 13.83
C LEU A 159 -9.59 -17.91 13.30
N VAL A 160 -10.67 -18.68 13.11
CA VAL A 160 -11.97 -18.16 12.70
C VAL A 160 -12.49 -17.12 13.70
N ARG A 161 -12.42 -17.42 15.01
CA ARG A 161 -12.85 -16.47 16.05
C ARG A 161 -12.00 -15.20 16.06
N GLU A 162 -10.68 -15.33 15.94
CA GLU A 162 -9.76 -14.19 15.90
C GLU A 162 -10.04 -13.27 14.69
N LEU A 163 -10.27 -13.85 13.51
CA LEU A 163 -10.61 -13.09 12.31
C LEU A 163 -11.98 -12.42 12.43
N GLN A 164 -13.01 -13.13 12.91
CA GLN A 164 -14.33 -12.55 13.15
C GLN A 164 -14.28 -11.37 14.12
N LEU A 165 -13.53 -11.49 15.22
CA LEU A 165 -13.34 -10.39 16.18
C LEU A 165 -12.59 -9.20 15.57
N LYS A 166 -11.63 -9.43 14.67
CA LYS A 166 -10.97 -8.34 13.94
C LYS A 166 -11.95 -7.61 13.03
N THR A 167 -12.80 -8.34 12.30
CA THR A 167 -13.81 -7.75 11.40
C THR A 167 -14.90 -6.97 12.15
N MET A 168 -15.27 -7.38 13.37
CA MET A 168 -16.27 -6.66 14.17
C MET A 168 -15.75 -5.37 14.83
N ASN A 169 -14.44 -5.25 15.02
CA ASN A 169 -13.79 -4.12 15.69
C ASN A 169 -13.17 -3.10 14.71
N THR A 170 -13.42 -3.24 13.40
CA THR A 170 -12.97 -2.32 12.34
C THR A 170 -14.15 -1.62 11.69
#